data_AF-A0A5B2Z774-F1
#
_entry.id   AF-A0A5B2Z774-F1
#
_cell.length_a   1.000
_cell.length_b   1.000
_cell.length_c   1.000
_cell.angle_alpha   90.00
_cell.angle_beta   90.00
_cell.angle_gamma   90.00
#
_symmetry.space_group_name_H-M   'P 1'
#
loop_
_entity.id
_entity.type
_entity.pdbx_description
1 polymer ?
#
loop_
_entity_poly.entity_id
_entity_poly.type
_entity_poly.pdbx_seq_one_letter_code
_entity_poly.pdbx_strand_id
1 'polypeptide(L)' 'MEISENNEPIENKTEYRKIQGLVGEHSFSFVLPKLFAINLGIGKGDFVKVYQQENKIIVEKA' A
#
# COMPACT_ATOMS: atom_id res chain seq x y z
N MET A 1 -14.79 31.99 -8.52
CA MET A 1 -15.37 31.25 -7.38
C MET A 1 -16.46 30.38 -7.96
N GLU A 2 -16.12 29.13 -8.24
CA GLU A 2 -17.08 28.05 -8.44
C GLU A 2 -16.57 26.90 -7.56
N ILE A 3 -17.46 26.46 -6.68
CA ILE A 3 -17.20 25.56 -5.57
C ILE A 3 -17.77 24.22 -6.03
N SER A 4 -16.94 23.20 -6.19
CA SER A 4 -17.39 21.82 -6.31
C SER A 4 -17.05 21.10 -5.00
N GLU A 5 -18.08 20.94 -4.18
CA GLU A 5 -18.05 20.30 -2.87
C GLU A 5 -17.71 18.82 -3.00
N ASN A 6 -16.60 18.40 -2.39
CA ASN A 6 -16.42 17.19 -1.57
C ASN A 6 -14.92 17.02 -1.24
N ASN A 7 -14.39 17.93 -0.42
CA ASN A 7 -13.11 17.73 0.26
C ASN A 7 -13.33 16.91 1.54
N GLU A 8 -13.85 15.69 1.42
CA GLU A 8 -13.66 14.75 2.51
C GLU A 8 -12.18 14.32 2.48
N PRO A 9 -11.41 14.50 3.57
CA PRO A 9 -10.09 13.89 3.63
C PRO A 9 -10.30 12.40 3.41
N ILE A 10 -9.57 11.80 2.47
CA ILE A 10 -9.55 10.35 2.29
C ILE A 10 -9.18 9.77 3.65
N GLU A 11 -10.18 9.30 4.39
CA GLU A 11 -9.98 8.74 5.71
C GLU A 11 -9.13 7.49 5.47
N ASN A 12 -7.85 7.56 5.84
CA ASN A 12 -6.90 6.48 5.68
C ASN A 12 -7.28 5.35 6.64
N LYS A 13 -8.34 4.62 6.28
CA LYS A 13 -8.89 3.55 7.08
C LYS A 13 -7.81 2.49 7.20
N THR A 14 -7.31 2.33 8.42
CA THR A 14 -6.32 1.31 8.72
C THR A 14 -7.02 -0.04 8.76
N GLU A 15 -6.51 -1.00 7.98
CA GLU A 15 -7.03 -2.36 7.94
C GLU A 15 -5.98 -3.34 8.44
N TYR A 16 -6.35 -4.21 9.39
CA TYR A 16 -5.50 -5.34 9.76
C TYR A 16 -5.49 -6.37 8.63
N ARG A 17 -4.30 -6.79 8.22
CA ARG A 17 -4.08 -7.83 7.21
C ARG A 17 -3.14 -8.89 7.75
N LYS A 18 -3.45 -10.16 7.48
CA LYS A 18 -2.61 -11.29 7.89
C LYS A 18 -1.40 -11.38 6.96
N ILE A 19 -0.21 -11.56 7.55
CA ILE A 19 0.99 -11.94 6.81
C ILE A 19 0.84 -13.38 6.29
N GLN A 20 1.11 -13.57 5.01
CA GLN A 20 1.07 -14.86 4.33
C GLN A 20 2.50 -15.40 4.19
N GLY A 21 2.74 -16.60 4.69
CA GLY A 21 3.92 -17.36 4.32
C GLY A 21 3.70 -18.01 2.96
N LEU A 22 4.71 -17.95 2.10
CA LEU A 22 4.74 -18.77 0.89
C LEU A 22 5.20 -20.18 1.28
N VAL A 23 4.48 -21.21 0.80
CA VAL A 23 4.77 -22.60 1.17
C VAL A 23 6.17 -22.97 0.72
N GLY A 24 7.04 -23.32 1.68
CA GLY A 24 8.42 -23.73 1.41
C GLY A 24 9.45 -22.60 1.36
N GLU A 25 9.11 -21.35 1.70
CA GLU A 25 10.00 -20.21 1.49
C GLU A 25 10.52 -19.52 2.77
N HIS A 26 11.66 -18.83 2.61
CA HIS A 26 12.27 -17.89 3.56
C HIS A 26 11.60 -16.50 3.59
N SER A 27 10.46 -16.33 2.92
CA SER A 27 9.84 -15.03 2.66
C SER A 27 8.41 -14.93 3.20
N PHE A 28 8.01 -13.70 3.54
CA PHE A 28 6.66 -13.35 3.92
C PHE A 28 6.08 -12.35 2.91
N SER A 29 4.78 -12.46 2.65
CA SER A 29 4.04 -11.53 1.81
C SER A 29 2.84 -10.96 2.56
N PHE A 30 2.43 -9.76 2.18
CA PHE A 30 1.15 -9.20 2.56
C PHE A 30 0.50 -8.59 1.32
N VAL A 31 -0.82 -8.69 1.24
CA VAL A 31 -1.57 -8.28 0.06
C VAL A 31 -2.17 -6.91 0.30
N LEU A 32 -1.77 -5.94 -0.52
CA LEU A 32 -2.39 -4.62 -0.55
C LEU A 32 -3.78 -4.70 -1.20
N PRO A 33 -4.77 -3.96 -0.68
CA PRO A 33 -6.02 -3.73 -1.40
C PRO A 33 -5.73 -3.18 -2.80
N LYS A 34 -6.45 -3.66 -3.81
CA LYS A 34 -6.24 -3.23 -5.21
C LYS A 34 -6.31 -1.71 -5.37
N LEU A 35 -7.24 -1.05 -4.68
CA LEU A 35 -7.41 0.40 -4.75
C LEU A 35 -6.22 1.16 -4.13
N PHE A 36 -5.57 0.62 -3.08
CA PHE A 36 -4.36 1.22 -2.50
C PHE A 36 -3.22 1.23 -3.51
N ALA A 37 -2.97 0.09 -4.17
CA ALA A 37 -1.93 -0.02 -5.19
C ALA A 37 -2.20 0.92 -6.37
N ILE A 38 -3.45 0.99 -6.85
CA ILE A 38 -3.86 1.91 -7.93
C ILE A 38 -3.64 3.37 -7.53
N ASN A 39 -4.06 3.77 -6.33
CA ASN A 39 -3.92 5.15 -5.86
C ASN A 39 -2.44 5.56 -5.67
N LEU A 40 -1.56 4.60 -5.36
CA LEU A 40 -0.12 4.79 -5.30
C LEU A 40 0.57 4.71 -6.69
N GLY A 41 -0.19 4.47 -7.76
CA GLY A 41 0.35 4.31 -9.11
C GLY A 41 1.20 3.04 -9.27
N ILE A 42 0.94 2.00 -8.46
CA ILE A 42 1.64 0.72 -8.49
C ILE A 42 0.81 -0.31 -9.26
N GLY A 43 1.38 -0.83 -10.35
CA GLY A 43 0.83 -1.87 -11.19
C GLY A 43 1.63 -3.17 -11.15
N LYS A 44 1.10 -4.19 -11.85
CA LYS A 44 1.80 -5.47 -12.02
C LYS A 44 3.08 -5.25 -12.83
N GLY A 45 4.22 -5.69 -12.28
CA GLY A 45 5.53 -5.58 -12.93
C GLY A 45 6.31 -4.33 -12.55
N ASP A 46 5.72 -3.43 -11.75
CA ASP A 46 6.42 -2.25 -11.25
C ASP A 46 7.45 -2.63 -10.20
N PHE A 47 8.54 -1.87 -10.20
CA PHE A 47 9.47 -1.82 -9.07
C PHE A 47 9.02 -0.77 -8.07
N VAL A 48 9.24 -1.07 -6.80
CA VAL A 48 9.01 -0.17 -5.67
C VAL A 48 10.29 -0.10 -4.82
N LYS A 49 10.53 1.05 -4.22
CA LYS A 49 11.55 1.19 -3.17
C LYS A 49 10.93 0.73 -1.86
N VAL A 50 11.66 -0.09 -1.10
CA VAL A 50 11.22 -0.59 0.19
C VAL A 50 12.32 -0.33 1.20
N TYR A 51 11.97 0.29 2.31
CA TYR A 51 12.88 0.47 3.44
C TYR A 51 12.13 0.40 4.77
N GLN A 52 12.84 -0.01 5.81
CA GLN A 52 12.32 -0.05 7.17
C GLN A 52 12.68 1.24 7.89
N GLN A 53 11.69 1.85 8.55
CA GLN A 53 11.87 2.96 9.47
C GLN A 53 11.25 2.55 10.81
N GLU A 54 12.09 2.27 11.80
CA GLU A 54 11.68 1.74 13.11
C GLU A 54 10.84 0.45 12.97
N ASN A 55 9.58 0.48 13.40
CA ASN A 55 8.61 -0.62 13.30
C ASN A 55 7.69 -0.49 12.08
N LYS A 56 8.03 0.35 11.11
CA LYS A 56 7.25 0.61 9.89
C LYS A 56 8.01 0.16 8.66
N ILE A 57 7.27 -0.37 7.69
CA ILE A 57 7.76 -0.56 6.33
C ILE A 57 7.21 0.61 5.51
N ILE A 58 8.10 1.33 4.83
CA ILE A 58 7.72 2.34 3.86
C ILE A 58 7.95 1.76 2.46
N VAL A 59 6.94 1.89 1.61
CA VAL A 59 6.95 1.45 0.22
C VAL A 59 6.62 2.63 -0.67
N GLU A 60 7.50 2.93 -1.62
CA GLU A 60 7.37 4.07 -2.53
C GLU A 60 7.45 3.60 -3.98
N LYS A 61 6.65 4.21 -4.86
CA LYS A 61 6.77 3.97 -6.31
C LYS A 61 8.15 4.44 -6.77
N ALA A 62 8.88 3.57 -7.47
CA ALA A 62 10.16 3.89 -8.09
C ALA A 62 9.99 4.66 -9.40
#